data_AF-A0A1W9SZF5-F1
#
_entry.id   AF-A0A1W9SZF5-F1
#
_cell.length_a   1.000
_cell.length_b   1.000
_cell.length_c   1.000
_cell.angle_alpha   90.00
_cell.angle_beta   90.00
_cell.angle_gamma   90.00
#
_symmetry.space_group_name_H-M   'P 1'
#
loop_
_entity.id
_entity.type
_entity.pdbx_description
1 polymer ?
#
loop_
_entity_poly.entity_id
_entity_poly.type
_entity_poly.pdbx_seq_one_letter_code
_entity_poly.pdbx_strand_id
1 'polypeptide(L)'
;MAKQTTKIPISQIILDKKIYPRKAIDPRRIGIFAENIRDGFKFEPIEVEPAPGRPGKYRLLDGAHRWSAYKSTGIIETKAVIKNLDGTDPLLYAAKKAIPDICSNRKGHRTCEADSGLLHKRSSSSNPDGT
;
A
#
# COMPACT_ATOMS: atom_id res chain seq x y z
N MET A 1 10.12 17.25 0.92
CA MET A 1 8.82 17.93 0.75
C MET A 1 7.87 17.41 1.83
N ALA A 2 7.55 18.21 2.85
CA ALA A 2 6.61 17.80 3.90
C ALA A 2 5.20 17.63 3.29
N LYS A 3 4.64 16.42 3.34
CA LYS A 3 3.25 16.20 2.91
C LYS A 3 2.33 16.94 3.88
N GLN A 4 1.54 17.90 3.39
CA GLN A 4 0.52 18.54 4.21
C GLN A 4 -0.50 17.47 4.63
N THR A 5 -0.63 17.27 5.94
CA THR A 5 -1.60 16.35 6.53
C THR A 5 -2.77 17.16 7.09
N THR A 6 -3.97 16.83 6.65
CA THR A 6 -5.22 17.43 7.09
C THR A 6 -5.99 16.41 7.92
N LYS A 7 -6.64 16.85 9.00
CA LYS A 7 -7.57 16.00 9.73
C LYS A 7 -8.88 15.97 8.98
N ILE A 8 -9.31 14.77 8.57
CA ILE A 8 -10.56 14.58 7.83
C ILE A 8 -11.41 13.57 8.61
N PRO A 9 -12.73 13.82 8.76
CA PRO A 9 -13.61 12.86 9.37
C PRO A 9 -13.77 11.62 8.48
N ILE A 10 -13.73 10.44 9.09
CA ILE A 10 -13.76 9.15 8.39
C ILE A 10 -15.06 9.00 7.58
N SER A 11 -16.15 9.60 8.04
CA SER A 11 -17.46 9.64 7.38
C SER A 11 -17.48 10.36 6.03
N GLN A 12 -16.53 11.27 5.77
CA GLN A 12 -16.42 11.97 4.49
C GLN A 12 -15.61 11.19 3.44
N ILE A 13 -14.93 10.12 3.86
CA ILE A 13 -14.06 9.32 3.01
C ILE A 13 -14.86 8.16 2.40
N ILE A 14 -14.80 8.05 1.08
CA ILE A 14 -15.45 7.01 0.29
C ILE A 14 -14.39 6.11 -0.33
N LEU A 15 -14.53 4.81 -0.10
CA LEU A 15 -13.84 3.79 -0.88
C LEU A 15 -14.64 3.50 -2.14
N ASP A 16 -14.14 3.94 -3.29
CA ASP A 16 -14.74 3.59 -4.58
C ASP A 16 -14.11 2.29 -5.11
N LYS A 17 -14.92 1.23 -5.19
CA LYS A 17 -14.46 -0.08 -5.67
C LYS A 17 -14.11 -0.06 -7.16
N LYS A 18 -14.58 0.93 -7.94
CA LYS A 18 -14.25 1.06 -9.37
C LYS A 18 -12.79 1.43 -9.60
N ILE A 19 -12.21 2.25 -8.72
CA ILE A 19 -10.81 2.69 -8.80
C ILE A 19 -9.86 1.77 -8.04
N TYR A 20 -10.38 0.83 -7.25
CA TYR A 20 -9.59 -0.04 -6.39
C TYR A 20 -9.66 -1.50 -6.91
N PRO A 21 -8.77 -1.89 -7.84
CA PRO A 21 -8.84 -3.20 -8.50
C PRO A 21 -8.43 -4.37 -7.58
N ARG A 22 -8.14 -4.11 -6.30
CA ARG A 22 -7.66 -5.13 -5.35
C ARG A 22 -8.81 -5.89 -4.70
N LYS A 23 -8.54 -7.16 -4.39
CA LYS A 23 -9.42 -8.01 -3.56
C LYS A 23 -9.75 -7.32 -2.23
N ALA A 24 -10.97 -7.59 -1.76
CA ALA A 24 -11.60 -7.00 -0.60
C ALA A 24 -10.69 -6.91 0.65
N ILE A 25 -10.99 -5.92 1.49
CA ILE A 25 -10.29 -5.63 2.73
C ILE A 25 -10.35 -6.85 3.65
N ASP A 26 -9.19 -7.35 4.09
CA ASP A 26 -9.13 -8.53 4.96
C ASP A 26 -9.47 -8.15 6.42
N PRO A 27 -10.55 -8.69 7.00
CA PRO A 27 -10.95 -8.39 8.37
C PRO A 27 -9.92 -8.81 9.42
N ARG A 28 -9.12 -9.86 9.17
CA ARG A 28 -8.06 -10.28 10.10
C ARG A 28 -6.99 -9.22 10.22
N ARG A 29 -6.58 -8.63 9.09
CA ARG A 29 -5.63 -7.51 9.08
C ARG A 29 -6.21 -6.29 9.78
N ILE A 30 -7.48 -5.98 9.55
CA ILE A 30 -8.17 -4.88 10.24
C ILE A 30 -8.06 -5.03 11.76
N GLY A 31 -8.26 -6.24 12.29
CA GLY A 31 -8.10 -6.53 13.72
C GLY A 31 -6.72 -6.18 14.26
N ILE A 32 -5.66 -6.64 13.58
CA ILE A 32 -4.27 -6.34 13.95
C ILE A 32 -4.00 -4.83 13.91
N PHE A 33 -4.47 -4.12 12.89
CA PHE A 33 -4.33 -2.66 12.83
C PHE A 33 -5.11 -1.97 13.96
N ALA A 34 -6.32 -2.46 14.28
CA ALA A 34 -7.14 -1.90 15.35
C ALA A 34 -6.48 -2.06 16.73
N GLU A 35 -5.85 -3.20 17.00
CA GLU A 35 -5.06 -3.42 18.22
C GLU A 35 -3.89 -2.43 18.31
N ASN A 36 -3.08 -2.32 17.27
CA ASN A 36 -1.97 -1.35 17.24
C ASN A 36 -2.44 0.10 17.42
N ILE A 37 -3.59 0.47 16.86
CA ILE A 37 -4.19 1.80 17.06
C ILE A 37 -4.55 2.01 18.54
N ARG A 38 -5.10 1.00 19.22
CA ARG A 38 -5.41 1.06 20.66
C ARG A 38 -4.14 1.16 21.51
N ASP A 39 -3.06 0.51 21.07
CA ASP A 39 -1.74 0.59 21.72
C ASP A 39 -1.04 1.94 21.52
N GLY A 40 -1.67 2.87 20.79
CA GLY A 40 -1.14 4.22 20.54
C GLY A 40 -0.12 4.27 19.39
N PHE A 41 -0.06 3.23 18.56
CA PHE A 41 0.81 3.21 17.39
C PHE A 41 0.40 4.28 16.38
N LYS A 42 1.38 5.09 15.95
CA LYS A 42 1.16 6.15 14.97
C LYS A 42 1.41 5.63 13.57
N PHE A 43 0.32 5.38 12.83
CA PHE A 43 0.40 5.01 11.42
C PHE A 43 0.69 6.22 10.52
N GLU A 44 1.23 5.94 9.33
CA GLU A 44 1.30 6.93 8.27
C GLU A 44 -0.10 7.44 7.88
N PRO A 45 -0.21 8.73 7.52
CA PRO A 45 -1.47 9.31 7.09
C PRO A 45 -1.99 8.62 5.82
N ILE A 46 -3.31 8.54 5.70
CA ILE A 46 -3.96 7.98 4.50
C ILE A 46 -3.87 8.98 3.34
N GLU A 47 -3.90 8.50 2.09
CA GLU A 47 -3.90 9.37 0.91
C GLU A 47 -5.31 9.41 0.31
N VAL A 48 -5.83 10.62 0.14
CA VAL A 48 -7.17 10.86 -0.37
C VAL A 48 -7.16 11.89 -1.49
N GLU A 49 -8.14 11.79 -2.37
CA GLU A 49 -8.39 12.75 -3.44
C GLU A 49 -9.77 13.39 -3.25
N PRO A 50 -9.94 14.70 -3.48
CA PRO A 50 -11.28 15.27 -3.53
C PRO A 50 -12.10 14.68 -4.69
N ALA A 51 -13.31 14.20 -4.42
CA ALA A 51 -14.13 13.54 -5.43
C ALA A 51 -14.61 14.54 -6.52
N PRO A 52 -14.27 14.35 -7.81
CA PRO A 52 -14.86 15.16 -8.88
C PRO A 52 -16.37 14.89 -8.91
N GLY A 53 -17.16 15.96 -8.74
CA GLY A 53 -18.63 15.91 -8.73
C GLY A 53 -19.29 15.70 -7.36
N ARG A 54 -18.54 15.61 -6.25
CA ARG A 54 -19.12 15.60 -4.89
C ARG A 54 -18.31 16.50 -3.93
N PRO A 55 -18.68 17.79 -3.79
CA PRO A 55 -18.00 18.68 -2.86
C PRO A 55 -18.15 18.18 -1.41
N GLY A 56 -17.06 18.23 -0.65
CA GLY A 56 -17.01 17.77 0.75
C GLY A 56 -16.87 16.24 0.93
N LYS A 57 -16.62 15.49 -0.15
CA LYS A 57 -16.33 14.06 -0.07
C LYS A 57 -14.97 13.75 -0.68
N TYR A 58 -14.28 12.80 -0.05
CA TYR A 58 -12.94 12.39 -0.45
C TYR A 58 -12.98 10.94 -0.93
N ARG A 59 -12.29 10.64 -2.02
CA ARG A 59 -12.04 9.29 -2.51
C ARG A 59 -10.75 8.77 -1.88
N LEU A 60 -10.78 7.55 -1.39
CA LEU A 60 -9.61 6.90 -0.83
C LEU A 60 -8.70 6.39 -1.96
N LEU A 61 -7.47 6.90 -2.03
CA LEU A 61 -6.46 6.41 -2.98
C LEU A 61 -5.63 5.28 -2.36
N ASP A 62 -5.20 5.45 -1.11
CA ASP A 62 -4.39 4.46 -0.39
C ASP A 62 -4.72 4.38 1.11
N GLY A 63 -4.48 3.22 1.70
CA GLY A 63 -4.68 2.97 3.13
C GLY A 63 -6.04 2.38 3.50
N ALA A 64 -6.69 1.62 2.61
CA ALA A 64 -8.00 0.98 2.84
C ALA A 64 -8.08 0.14 4.12
N HIS A 65 -7.02 -0.63 4.44
CA HIS A 65 -6.95 -1.40 5.68
C HIS A 65 -6.88 -0.49 6.92
N ARG A 66 -6.06 0.56 6.88
CA ARG A 66 -5.93 1.54 7.98
C ARG A 66 -7.24 2.30 8.21
N TRP A 67 -7.86 2.80 7.14
CA TRP A 67 -9.16 3.46 7.18
C TRP A 67 -10.24 2.56 7.80
N SER A 68 -10.27 1.28 7.42
CA SER A 68 -11.22 0.31 7.99
C SER A 68 -10.92 0.01 9.46
N ALA A 69 -9.66 -0.04 9.87
CA ALA A 69 -9.27 -0.21 11.27
C ALA A 69 -9.69 0.98 12.12
N TYR A 70 -9.45 2.22 11.65
CA TYR A 70 -9.94 3.42 12.32
C TYR A 70 -11.48 3.41 12.48
N LYS A 71 -12.20 2.96 11.45
CA LYS A 71 -13.66 2.78 11.53
C LYS A 71 -14.04 1.72 12.56
N SER A 72 -13.27 0.63 12.67
CA SER A 72 -13.50 -0.46 13.63
C SER A 72 -13.15 -0.08 15.08
N THR A 73 -12.22 0.86 15.30
CA THR A 73 -11.87 1.35 16.63
C THR A 73 -12.77 2.49 17.11
N GLY A 74 -13.66 2.99 16.26
CA GLY A 74 -14.56 4.11 16.59
C GLY A 74 -13.90 5.49 16.49
N ILE A 75 -12.73 5.58 15.85
CA ILE A 75 -12.07 6.88 15.63
C ILE A 75 -12.86 7.67 14.58
N ILE A 76 -13.21 8.91 14.92
CA ILE A 76 -14.02 9.78 14.06
C ILE A 76 -13.18 10.59 13.07
N GLU A 77 -11.91 10.86 13.40
CA GLU A 77 -11.01 11.70 12.62
C GLU A 77 -9.68 11.00 12.37
N THR A 78 -9.17 11.11 11.14
CA THR A 78 -7.87 10.55 10.78
C THR A 78 -7.02 11.57 10.01
N LYS A 79 -5.70 11.41 10.08
CA LYS A 79 -4.77 12.25 9.33
C LYS A 79 -4.72 11.76 7.89
N ALA A 80 -5.08 12.63 6.97
CA ALA A 80 -5.10 12.35 5.54
C ALA A 80 -4.26 13.37 4.77
N VAL A 81 -3.59 12.92 3.72
CA VAL A 81 -2.90 13.77 2.75
C VAL A 81 -3.83 13.92 1.55
N ILE A 82 -4.26 15.15 1.31
CA ILE A 82 -5.07 15.49 0.14
C ILE A 82 -4.15 15.59 -1.07
N LYS A 83 -4.39 14.75 -2.08
CA LYS A 83 -3.69 14.74 -3.35
C LYS A 83 -4.66 15.13 -4.45
N ASN A 84 -4.35 16.21 -5.16
CA ASN A 84 -4.97 16.51 -6.44
C ASN A 84 -4.18 15.78 -7.52
N LEU A 85 -4.87 14.97 -8.32
CA LEU A 85 -4.22 14.19 -9.37
C LEU A 85 -4.04 14.97 -10.68
N ASP A 86 -4.45 16.24 -10.77
CA ASP A 86 -4.24 17.16 -11.91
C ASP A 86 -4.43 16.48 -13.30
N GLY A 87 -5.45 15.62 -13.43
CA GLY A 87 -5.76 14.89 -14.67
C GLY A 87 -5.13 13.49 -14.79
N THR A 88 -4.34 13.05 -13.82
CA THR A 88 -3.85 11.66 -13.72
C THR A 88 -4.99 10.73 -13.30
N ASP A 89 -5.13 9.58 -13.96
CA ASP A 89 -6.17 8.62 -13.64
C ASP A 89 -6.00 8.07 -12.19
N PRO A 90 -7.02 8.24 -11.31
CA PRO A 90 -6.99 7.71 -9.95
C PRO A 90 -6.77 6.19 -9.89
N LEU A 91 -7.29 5.45 -10.88
CA LEU A 91 -7.09 4.01 -10.99
C LEU A 91 -5.61 3.68 -11.25
N LEU A 92 -4.96 4.43 -12.15
CA LEU A 92 -3.53 4.24 -12.45
C LEU A 92 -2.67 4.56 -11.23
N TYR A 93 -3.01 5.61 -10.49
CA TYR A 93 -2.33 5.97 -9.25
C TYR A 93 -2.45 4.87 -8.18
N ALA A 94 -3.68 4.41 -7.93
CA ALA A 94 -3.95 3.33 -6.97
C ALA A 94 -3.26 2.02 -7.37
N ALA A 95 -3.27 1.68 -8.67
CA ALA A 95 -2.57 0.52 -9.21
C ALA A 95 -1.05 0.61 -9.03
N LYS A 96 -0.45 1.80 -9.25
CA LYS A 96 0.99 2.02 -9.03
C LYS A 96 1.39 1.85 -7.56
N LYS A 97 0.57 2.35 -6.62
CA LYS A 97 0.81 2.17 -5.17
C LYS A 97 0.64 0.73 -4.73
N ALA A 98 -0.27 0.03 -5.40
CA ALA A 98 -0.54 -1.36 -5.16
C ALA A 98 0.68 -2.23 -5.50
N ILE A 99 1.24 -2.06 -6.69
CA ILE A 99 2.40 -2.83 -7.11
C ILE A 99 3.58 -2.43 -6.20
N PRO A 100 4.09 -3.32 -5.34
CA PRO A 100 5.35 -3.03 -4.66
C PRO A 100 6.37 -2.79 -5.76
N ASP A 101 7.13 -1.69 -5.68
CA ASP A 101 8.18 -1.35 -6.64
C ASP A 101 9.08 -2.57 -6.81
N ILE A 102 8.88 -3.35 -7.88
CA ILE A 102 9.66 -4.56 -8.09
C ILE A 102 11.09 -4.18 -8.48
N CYS A 103 11.32 -2.93 -8.90
CA CYS A 103 12.62 -2.33 -9.12
C CYS A 103 12.44 -0.85 -9.49
N SER A 104 12.75 0.08 -8.58
CA SER A 104 12.99 1.49 -8.97
C SER A 104 14.23 2.05 -8.28
N ASN A 105 15.33 1.92 -9.02
CA ASN A 105 16.55 2.72 -8.99
C ASN A 105 17.62 2.39 -7.92
N ARG A 106 18.45 1.39 -8.24
CA ARG A 106 19.88 1.45 -7.95
C ARG A 106 20.50 2.66 -8.66
N LYS A 107 20.80 3.71 -7.92
CA LYS A 107 22.08 4.37 -8.17
C LYS A 107 23.16 3.50 -7.50
N GLY A 108 23.78 2.64 -8.31
CA GLY A 108 25.09 2.05 -8.03
C GLY A 108 25.18 0.94 -6.98
N HIS A 109 24.67 -0.27 -7.26
CA HIS A 109 25.38 -1.55 -7.05
C HIS A 109 24.47 -2.71 -7.43
N ARG A 110 24.74 -3.38 -8.57
CA ARG A 110 24.14 -4.67 -8.95
C ARG A 110 24.33 -5.65 -7.78
N THR A 111 23.29 -6.30 -7.24
CA THR A 111 22.81 -7.62 -7.70
C THR A 111 21.37 -7.89 -7.22
N CYS A 112 20.46 -8.19 -8.14
CA CYS A 112 19.23 -8.89 -7.79
C CYS A 112 19.27 -10.11 -8.70
N GLU A 113 19.88 -11.18 -8.20
CA GLU A 113 19.73 -12.49 -8.80
C GLU A 113 18.25 -12.84 -8.71
N ALA A 114 17.63 -12.91 -9.88
CA ALA A 114 16.43 -13.69 -10.05
C ALA A 114 16.84 -15.14 -9.79
N ASP A 115 16.46 -15.69 -8.64
CA ASP A 115 16.44 -17.13 -8.43
C ASP A 115 15.28 -17.71 -9.27
N SER A 116 15.46 -17.62 -10.58
CA SER A 116 14.68 -18.31 -11.58
C SER A 116 15.19 -19.73 -11.57
N GLY A 117 14.54 -20.58 -10.77
CA GLY A 117 14.73 -22.01 -10.84
C GLY A 117 14.56 -22.50 -12.28
N LEU A 118 15.67 -22.83 -12.94
CA LEU A 118 15.69 -23.78 -14.03
C LEU A 118 17.09 -24.38 -14.21
N LEU A 119 17.13 -25.71 -14.07
CA LEU A 119 17.99 -26.62 -14.82
C LEU A 119 19.50 -26.63 -14.46
N HIS A 120 19.93 -27.67 -13.75
CA HIS A 120 20.37 -28.93 -14.38
C HIS A 120 20.86 -29.92 -13.32
N LYS A 121 20.46 -31.18 -13.48
CA LYS A 121 21.17 -32.34 -12.94
C LYS A 121 22.66 -32.18 -13.25
N ARG A 122 23.52 -32.10 -12.24
CA ARG A 122 24.91 -32.54 -12.38
C ARG A 122 25.08 -33.75 -11.49
N SER A 123 25.21 -34.86 -12.20
CA SER A 123 25.62 -36.17 -11.75
C SER A 123 26.77 -36.06 -10.77
N SER A 124 26.60 -36.75 -9.65
CA SER A 124 27.65 -37.34 -8.83
C SER A 124 28.76 -37.97 -9.69
N SER A 125 30.00 -37.51 -9.52
CA SER A 125 31.14 -38.37 -9.20
C SER A 125 32.38 -37.50 -8.99
N SER A 126 32.66 -37.28 -7.71
CA SER A 126 33.97 -37.14 -7.10
C SER A 126 35.12 -37.77 -7.89
N ASN A 127 36.14 -36.96 -8.18
CA ASN A 127 37.53 -37.41 -8.12
C ASN A 127 38.19 -36.59 -7.00
N PRO A 128 38.89 -37.26 -6.07
CA PRO A 128 40.22 -36.79 -5.74
C PRO A 128 41.23 -37.94 -5.72
N ASP A 129 42.38 -37.65 -6.33
CA ASP A 129 43.75 -38.06 -5.99
C ASP A 129 44.00 -39.40 -5.29
N GLY A 130 44.92 -40.20 -5.84
CA GLY A 130 45.53 -41.29 -5.08
C GLY A 130 46.53 -42.13 -5.85
N THR A 131 47.81 -41.77 -5.70
CA THR A 131 49.06 -42.52 -5.96
C THR A 131 49.68 -42.42 -7.35
#